data_AF-A0A9X0CCU5-F1
#
_entry.id   AF-A0A9X0CCU5-F1
#
_cell.length_a   1.000
_cell.length_b   1.000
_cell.length_c   1.000
_cell.angle_alpha   90.00
_cell.angle_beta   90.00
_cell.angle_gamma   90.00
#
_symmetry.space_group_name_H-M   'P 1'
#
loop_
_entity.id
_entity.type
_entity.pdbx_description
1 polymer ?
#
loop_
_entity_poly.entity_id
_entity_poly.type
_entity_poly.pdbx_seq_one_letter_code
_entity_poly.pdbx_strand_id
1 'polypeptide(L)'
;MSEQESYDALVGENDRLRHTLFVMVTDRKKMASKLTGVQNLGLQLQKKEQDNKTLLEKIERLEGSLARAENRITQLCLQGGSGFGAQSAIVTPGVSKKVLEALTRENTKLKQVLEHLTNKGPDGVDLAVENKDLHEIIMALREERDLKGNEVNELKITIGAVQDQNIESLKNQVLRLTALITKVERNLNAKQVFCETVVTENESLKNDLQSLRDERILRVRDMKRELGQTRTQPDIQRILSRVYDQQDGEPEESSTSEEVYRLKEEVKKFRDELQSKRQEIEHLVAELDKTKQELTLAKDVHNAFDEEKARLLQQLHALSNELLAVKRDREDKEEQLNDQQMERELMQNALAGYENDFKIERQEKVKALSDRDQASRERDQLVQRYEQLKQEHIGLRQNIERMYSQAQQQAQASTLRRQASGRPCAAQVQEPWQQQQQIMRPRGGFPMEACADGPAQDITDSPTTPPKEMPPPPPPQSRRYASQGSQLQCPNCRKLFPHDLLENHMRDCTGDD
;
A
#
# COMPACT_ATOMS: atom_id res chain seq x y z
N MET A 1 -9.56 -23.00 100.20
CA MET A 1 -9.22 -23.36 98.81
C MET A 1 -8.03 -24.26 98.88
N SER A 2 -8.18 -25.48 98.37
CA SER A 2 -7.18 -26.53 98.54
C SER A 2 -6.00 -26.29 97.59
N GLU A 3 -4.78 -26.62 98.02
CA GLU A 3 -3.58 -26.50 97.18
C GLU A 3 -3.73 -27.23 95.83
N GLN A 4 -4.59 -28.25 95.79
CA GLN A 4 -4.95 -29.01 94.59
C GLN A 4 -5.68 -28.17 93.53
N GLU A 5 -6.64 -27.33 93.91
CA GLU A 5 -7.37 -26.46 92.98
C GLU A 5 -6.47 -25.38 92.39
N SER A 6 -5.49 -24.91 93.16
CA SER A 6 -4.47 -23.98 92.68
C SER A 6 -3.49 -24.64 91.71
N TYR A 7 -3.15 -25.92 91.95
CA TYR A 7 -2.28 -26.68 91.05
C TYR A 7 -2.96 -26.98 89.72
N ASP A 8 -4.23 -27.40 89.73
CA ASP A 8 -4.98 -27.70 88.51
C ASP A 8 -5.24 -26.44 87.66
N ALA A 9 -5.46 -25.29 88.30
CA ALA A 9 -5.55 -24.00 87.60
C ALA A 9 -4.22 -23.62 86.93
N LEU A 10 -3.09 -23.83 87.61
CA LEU A 10 -1.75 -23.59 87.04
C LEU A 10 -1.44 -24.53 85.87
N VAL A 11 -1.86 -25.79 85.93
CA VAL A 11 -1.70 -26.75 84.82
C VAL A 11 -2.55 -26.33 83.61
N GLY A 12 -3.81 -25.95 83.82
CA GLY A 12 -4.68 -25.48 82.74
C GLY A 12 -4.18 -24.20 82.07
N GLU A 13 -3.60 -23.28 82.84
CA GLU A 13 -2.97 -22.07 82.30
C GLU A 13 -1.66 -22.40 81.55
N ASN A 14 -0.86 -23.36 82.05
CA ASN A 14 0.33 -23.86 81.35
C ASN A 14 -0.03 -24.47 79.98
N ASP A 15 -1.10 -25.27 79.92
CA ASP A 15 -1.55 -25.90 78.67
C ASP A 15 -2.07 -24.86 77.66
N ARG A 16 -2.78 -23.82 78.13
CA ARG A 16 -3.17 -22.68 77.28
C ARG A 16 -1.97 -21.92 76.74
N LEU A 17 -0.98 -21.64 77.58
CA LEU A 17 0.26 -20.98 77.16
C LEU A 17 1.04 -21.84 76.16
N ARG A 18 1.12 -23.16 76.37
CA ARG A 18 1.75 -24.11 75.42
C ARG A 18 1.03 -24.12 74.08
N HIS A 19 -0.30 -24.15 74.08
CA HIS A 19 -1.08 -24.10 72.83
C HIS A 19 -0.88 -22.78 72.08
N THR A 20 -0.91 -21.65 72.80
CA THR A 20 -0.69 -20.32 72.21
C THR A 20 0.71 -20.21 71.61
N LEU A 21 1.73 -20.67 72.33
CA LEU A 21 3.12 -20.69 71.86
C LEU A 21 3.28 -21.60 70.64
N PHE A 22 2.61 -22.75 70.62
CA PHE A 22 2.60 -23.63 69.45
C PHE A 22 2.00 -22.94 68.21
N VAL A 23 0.84 -22.28 68.34
CA VAL A 23 0.22 -21.54 67.24
C VAL A 23 1.15 -20.44 66.73
N MET A 24 1.71 -19.62 67.63
CA MET A 24 2.65 -18.55 67.26
C MET A 24 3.90 -19.08 66.54
N VAL A 25 4.45 -20.21 66.96
CA VAL A 25 5.60 -20.85 66.30
C VAL A 25 5.21 -21.37 64.91
N THR A 26 4.03 -21.99 64.77
CA THR A 26 3.56 -22.46 63.46
C THR A 26 3.30 -21.32 62.48
N ASP A 27 2.71 -20.21 62.94
CA ASP A 27 2.47 -19.04 62.10
C ASP A 27 3.77 -18.32 61.74
N ARG A 28 4.73 -18.24 62.66
CA ARG A 28 6.08 -17.75 62.36
C ARG A 28 6.76 -18.61 61.28
N LYS A 29 6.60 -19.93 61.34
CA LYS A 29 7.13 -20.86 60.32
C LYS A 29 6.46 -20.65 58.95
N LYS A 30 5.14 -20.44 58.90
CA LYS A 30 4.40 -20.09 57.67
C LYS A 30 4.83 -18.74 57.09
N MET A 31 5.06 -17.74 57.94
CA MET A 31 5.54 -16.43 57.50
C MET A 31 6.97 -16.51 56.95
N ALA A 32 7.84 -17.31 57.55
CA ALA A 32 9.19 -17.56 57.04
C ALA A 32 9.18 -18.28 55.68
N SER A 33 8.31 -19.27 55.48
CA SER A 33 8.17 -19.93 54.17
C SER A 33 7.61 -18.99 53.10
N LYS A 34 6.64 -18.13 53.45
CA LYS A 34 6.13 -17.08 52.54
C LYS A 34 7.23 -16.09 52.16
N LEU A 35 8.04 -15.64 53.12
CA LEU A 35 9.17 -14.74 52.86
C LEU A 35 10.20 -15.38 51.92
N THR A 36 10.48 -16.67 52.09
CA THR A 36 11.36 -17.43 51.18
C THR A 36 10.76 -17.53 49.78
N GLY A 37 9.45 -17.76 49.66
CA GLY A 37 8.75 -17.74 48.37
C GLY A 37 8.82 -16.39 47.65
N VAL A 38 8.63 -15.29 48.39
CA VAL A 38 8.77 -13.92 47.86
C VAL A 38 10.21 -13.63 47.43
N GLN A 39 11.21 -14.05 48.21
CA GLN A 39 12.63 -13.92 47.83
C GLN A 39 12.96 -14.68 46.55
N ASN A 40 12.45 -15.91 46.39
CA ASN A 40 12.64 -16.70 45.18
C ASN A 40 11.97 -16.06 43.95
N LEU A 41 10.76 -15.51 44.11
CA LEU A 41 10.09 -14.77 43.04
C LEU A 41 10.86 -13.49 42.67
N GLY A 42 11.42 -12.79 43.66
CA GLY A 42 12.27 -11.62 43.43
C GLY A 42 13.52 -11.96 42.62
N LEU A 43 14.19 -13.08 42.93
CA LEU A 43 15.35 -13.56 42.15
C LEU A 43 14.97 -13.97 40.72
N GLN A 44 13.81 -14.61 40.54
CA GLN A 44 13.32 -14.96 39.20
C GLN A 44 12.97 -13.72 38.37
N LEU A 45 12.35 -12.72 38.99
CA LEU A 45 12.04 -11.44 38.35
C LEU A 45 13.32 -10.72 37.91
N GLN A 46 14.31 -10.60 38.80
CA GLN A 46 15.60 -10.00 38.49
C GLN A 46 16.33 -10.71 37.34
N LYS A 47 16.27 -12.05 37.31
CA LYS A 47 16.83 -12.82 36.19
C LYS A 47 16.10 -12.51 34.88
N LYS A 48 14.77 -12.41 34.90
CA LYS A 48 13.96 -12.07 33.72
C LYS A 48 14.19 -10.64 33.24
N GLU A 49 14.40 -9.69 34.15
CA GLU A 49 14.78 -8.32 33.81
C GLU A 49 16.14 -8.28 33.09
N GLN A 50 17.13 -9.05 33.57
CA GLN A 50 18.44 -9.15 32.93
C GLN A 50 18.37 -9.82 31.55
N ASP A 51 17.57 -10.88 31.40
CA ASP A 51 17.32 -11.54 30.11
C ASP A 51 16.69 -10.54 29.12
N ASN A 52 15.71 -9.75 29.56
CA ASN A 52 15.03 -8.75 28.73
C ASN A 52 16.00 -7.64 28.28
N LYS A 53 16.84 -7.14 29.19
CA LYS A 53 17.89 -6.18 28.83
C LYS A 53 18.83 -6.72 27.74
N THR A 54 19.24 -7.98 27.87
CA THR A 54 20.13 -8.63 26.90
C THR A 54 19.47 -8.79 25.52
N LEU A 55 18.16 -9.06 25.50
CA LEU A 55 17.38 -9.14 24.26
C LEU A 55 17.24 -7.76 23.59
N LEU A 56 17.01 -6.70 24.35
CA LEU A 56 16.96 -5.33 23.82
C LEU A 56 18.29 -4.94 23.16
N GLU A 57 19.42 -5.19 23.82
CA GLU A 57 20.76 -4.94 23.25
C GLU A 57 21.04 -5.79 21.99
N LYS A 58 20.38 -6.96 21.85
CA LYS A 58 20.48 -7.77 20.64
C LYS A 58 19.62 -7.19 19.51
N ILE A 59 18.43 -6.70 19.82
CA ILE A 59 17.53 -6.04 18.85
C ILE A 59 18.22 -4.82 18.26
N GLU A 60 18.76 -3.94 19.11
CA GLU A 60 19.46 -2.71 18.66
C GLU A 60 20.64 -3.03 17.71
N ARG A 61 21.42 -4.08 18.00
CA ARG A 61 22.51 -4.54 17.12
C ARG A 61 22.02 -5.07 15.78
N LEU A 62 20.88 -5.76 15.76
CA LEU A 62 20.28 -6.29 14.54
C LEU A 62 19.68 -5.17 13.70
N GLU A 63 18.99 -4.21 14.31
CA GLU A 63 18.48 -3.00 13.64
C GLU A 63 19.61 -2.20 13.00
N GLY A 64 20.72 -1.98 13.72
CA GLY A 64 21.90 -1.32 13.15
C GLY A 64 22.54 -2.10 12.00
N SER A 65 22.44 -3.43 12.00
CA SER A 65 22.94 -4.27 10.90
C SER A 65 22.00 -4.27 9.70
N LEU A 66 20.69 -4.23 9.94
CA LEU A 66 19.65 -4.10 8.93
C LEU A 66 19.79 -2.75 8.20
N ALA A 67 19.91 -1.65 8.93
CA ALA A 67 20.11 -0.32 8.34
C ALA A 67 21.38 -0.25 7.46
N ARG A 68 22.47 -0.92 7.87
CA ARG A 68 23.68 -1.05 7.03
C ARG A 68 23.45 -1.89 5.79
N ALA A 69 22.70 -2.98 5.88
CA ALA A 69 22.37 -3.82 4.75
C ALA A 69 21.47 -3.08 3.75
N GLU A 70 20.43 -2.39 4.23
CA GLU A 70 19.56 -1.53 3.44
C GLU A 70 20.35 -0.44 2.71
N ASN A 71 21.26 0.25 3.40
CA ASN A 71 22.11 1.26 2.76
C ASN A 71 23.03 0.65 1.68
N ARG A 72 23.58 -0.55 1.90
CA ARG A 72 24.35 -1.28 0.87
C ARG A 72 23.47 -1.65 -0.32
N ILE A 73 22.23 -2.08 -0.09
CA ILE A 73 21.26 -2.36 -1.16
C ILE A 73 20.96 -1.08 -1.94
N THR A 74 20.71 0.05 -1.28
CA THR A 74 20.52 1.35 -1.93
C THR A 74 21.73 1.76 -2.77
N GLN A 75 22.96 1.59 -2.25
CA GLN A 75 24.19 1.89 -3.00
C GLN A 75 24.38 0.97 -4.21
N LEU A 76 24.08 -0.32 -4.08
CA LEU A 76 24.14 -1.27 -5.20
C LEU A 76 23.05 -1.00 -6.23
N CYS A 77 21.86 -0.57 -5.82
CA CYS A 77 20.80 -0.11 -6.73
C CYS A 77 21.22 1.15 -7.48
N LEU A 78 21.96 2.07 -6.85
CA LEU A 78 22.52 3.25 -7.49
C LEU A 78 23.66 2.90 -8.48
N GLN A 79 24.50 1.90 -8.16
CA GLN A 79 25.55 1.40 -9.06
C GLN A 79 25.02 0.54 -10.22
N GLY A 80 23.92 -0.19 -10.01
CA GLY A 80 23.27 -1.03 -11.02
C GLY A 80 22.37 -0.27 -12.00
N GLY A 81 22.08 1.00 -11.73
CA GLY A 81 21.17 1.84 -12.53
C GLY A 81 21.81 3.06 -13.21
N SER A 82 23.08 3.40 -12.95
CA SER A 82 23.73 4.54 -13.61
C SER A 82 25.25 4.46 -13.51
N GLY A 83 25.90 4.46 -14.68
CA GLY A 83 27.34 4.58 -14.79
C GLY A 83 27.85 5.91 -14.20
N PHE A 84 28.79 5.77 -13.27
CA PHE A 84 29.88 6.69 -12.95
C PHE A 84 29.56 8.14 -12.59
N GLY A 85 29.26 8.33 -11.29
CA GLY A 85 29.55 9.56 -10.58
C GLY A 85 30.32 9.26 -9.29
N ALA A 86 31.60 9.68 -9.26
CA ALA A 86 32.33 10.22 -8.10
C ALA A 86 33.79 9.70 -7.99
N GLN A 87 34.70 10.62 -8.29
CA GLN A 87 35.94 10.88 -7.55
C GLN A 87 36.99 9.76 -7.45
N SER A 88 37.81 9.63 -8.49
CA SER A 88 39.26 9.50 -8.31
C SER A 88 39.96 9.94 -9.60
N ALA A 89 40.73 11.01 -9.50
CA ALA A 89 41.56 11.50 -10.59
C ALA A 89 42.72 10.52 -10.82
N ILE A 90 42.56 9.63 -11.79
CA ILE A 90 43.67 8.87 -12.37
C ILE A 90 43.88 9.41 -13.78
N VAL A 91 44.91 10.26 -13.91
CA VAL A 91 45.38 10.76 -15.20
C VAL A 91 46.00 9.57 -15.95
N THR A 92 45.28 9.03 -16.94
CA THR A 92 45.79 8.02 -17.86
C THR A 92 46.87 8.66 -18.75
N PRO A 93 48.14 8.16 -18.75
CA PRO A 93 49.18 8.68 -19.63
C PRO A 93 48.88 8.30 -21.10
N GLY A 94 48.78 9.28 -21.99
CA GLY A 94 48.64 9.04 -23.44
C GLY A 94 47.65 9.93 -24.18
N VAL A 95 46.82 10.71 -23.49
CA VAL A 95 45.86 11.61 -24.14
C VAL A 95 46.46 13.00 -24.30
N SER A 96 46.60 13.49 -25.53
CA SER A 96 47.15 14.83 -25.77
C SER A 96 46.29 15.90 -25.07
N LYS A 97 46.93 16.90 -24.46
CA LYS A 97 46.26 18.01 -23.74
C LYS A 97 45.17 18.68 -24.58
N LYS A 98 45.36 18.78 -25.91
CA LYS A 98 44.36 19.32 -26.84
C LYS A 98 43.11 18.45 -26.94
N VAL A 99 43.26 17.13 -26.95
CA VAL A 99 42.13 16.18 -26.95
C VAL A 99 41.41 16.25 -25.61
N LEU A 100 42.14 16.34 -24.51
CA LEU A 100 41.53 16.50 -23.18
C LEU A 100 40.74 17.82 -23.07
N GLU A 101 41.28 18.94 -23.56
CA GLU A 101 40.59 20.24 -23.57
C GLU A 101 39.40 20.29 -24.52
N ALA A 102 39.46 19.58 -25.66
CA ALA A 102 38.33 19.44 -26.58
C ALA A 102 37.21 18.60 -25.96
N LEU A 103 37.55 17.42 -25.41
CA LEU A 103 36.62 16.55 -24.71
C LEU A 103 36.04 17.21 -23.47
N THR A 104 36.80 18.03 -22.75
CA THR A 104 36.31 18.78 -21.59
C THR A 104 35.28 19.83 -22.03
N ARG A 105 35.52 20.56 -23.14
CA ARG A 105 34.57 21.54 -23.67
C ARG A 105 33.28 20.87 -24.18
N GLU A 106 33.39 19.76 -24.89
CA GLU A 106 32.21 18.97 -25.28
C GLU A 106 31.47 18.41 -24.08
N ASN A 107 32.17 17.90 -23.07
CA ASN A 107 31.54 17.47 -21.82
C ASN A 107 30.81 18.61 -21.11
N THR A 108 31.37 19.82 -21.15
CA THR A 108 30.73 20.99 -20.52
C THR A 108 29.46 21.38 -21.27
N LYS A 109 29.48 21.37 -22.60
CA LYS A 109 28.29 21.58 -23.43
C LYS A 109 27.25 20.49 -23.23
N LEU A 110 27.66 19.22 -23.21
CA LEU A 110 26.77 18.09 -22.96
C LEU A 110 26.16 18.17 -21.56
N LYS A 111 26.93 18.57 -20.54
CA LYS A 111 26.41 18.83 -19.19
C LYS A 111 25.36 19.94 -19.17
N GLN A 112 25.60 21.05 -19.86
CA GLN A 112 24.61 22.15 -19.96
C GLN A 112 23.34 21.71 -20.69
N VAL A 113 23.46 20.91 -21.75
CA VAL A 113 22.30 20.35 -22.48
C VAL A 113 21.56 19.33 -21.62
N LEU A 114 22.28 18.46 -20.90
CA LEU A 114 21.71 17.52 -19.95
C LEU A 114 20.98 18.25 -18.82
N GLU A 115 21.55 19.30 -18.26
CA GLU A 115 20.95 20.10 -17.18
C GLU A 115 19.63 20.76 -17.63
N HIS A 116 19.58 21.26 -18.87
CA HIS A 116 18.35 21.77 -19.49
C HIS A 116 17.30 20.69 -19.77
N LEU A 117 17.72 19.44 -20.04
CA LEU A 117 16.82 18.31 -20.23
C LEU A 117 16.37 17.69 -18.91
N THR A 118 17.18 17.72 -17.85
CA THR A 118 16.78 17.23 -16.52
C THR A 118 15.81 18.14 -15.78
N ASN A 119 15.75 19.42 -16.14
CA ASN A 119 14.80 20.37 -15.55
C ASN A 119 13.49 20.46 -16.33
N LYS A 120 13.35 19.72 -17.44
CA LYS A 120 12.17 19.73 -18.29
C LYS A 120 11.60 18.32 -18.41
N GLY A 121 10.30 18.19 -18.19
CA GLY A 121 9.56 16.93 -18.34
C GLY A 121 9.52 16.46 -19.80
N PRO A 122 8.92 15.28 -20.05
CA PRO A 122 8.87 14.65 -21.37
C PRO A 122 8.32 15.54 -22.50
N ASP A 123 7.50 16.55 -22.17
CA ASP A 123 6.95 17.54 -23.12
C ASP A 123 7.67 18.91 -23.12
N GLY A 124 8.83 19.02 -22.45
CA GLY A 124 9.58 20.27 -22.34
C GLY A 124 9.06 21.25 -21.29
N VAL A 125 8.08 20.83 -20.47
CA VAL A 125 7.48 21.59 -19.36
C VAL A 125 8.47 21.67 -18.20
N ASP A 126 8.64 22.85 -17.61
CA ASP A 126 9.51 23.03 -16.46
C ASP A 126 8.99 22.21 -15.27
N LEU A 127 9.77 21.22 -14.84
CA LEU A 127 9.39 20.32 -13.75
C LEU A 127 9.15 21.08 -12.44
N ALA A 128 9.74 22.27 -12.26
CA ALA A 128 9.47 23.09 -11.08
C ALA A 128 8.06 23.68 -11.06
N VAL A 129 7.53 24.03 -12.24
CA VAL A 129 6.16 24.54 -12.39
C VAL A 129 5.16 23.40 -12.22
N GLU A 130 5.42 22.27 -12.89
CA GLU A 130 4.56 21.08 -12.77
C GLU A 130 4.53 20.54 -11.32
N ASN A 131 5.67 20.49 -10.64
CA ASN A 131 5.72 20.11 -9.22
C ASN A 131 4.96 21.10 -8.32
N LYS A 132 4.95 22.39 -8.66
CA LYS A 132 4.19 23.39 -7.92
C LYS A 132 2.69 23.19 -8.12
N ASP A 133 2.25 23.01 -9.37
CA ASP A 133 0.84 22.79 -9.70
C ASP A 133 0.33 21.48 -9.08
N LEU A 134 1.12 20.40 -9.16
CA LEU A 134 0.84 19.14 -8.47
C LEU A 134 0.77 19.33 -6.95
N HIS A 135 1.64 20.15 -6.37
CA HIS A 135 1.59 20.45 -4.94
C HIS A 135 0.31 21.20 -4.54
N GLU A 136 -0.12 22.18 -5.34
CA GLU A 136 -1.38 22.91 -5.14
C GLU A 136 -2.59 21.97 -5.25
N ILE A 137 -2.61 21.08 -6.25
CA ILE A 137 -3.64 20.04 -6.40
C ILE A 137 -3.65 19.10 -5.20
N ILE A 138 -2.49 18.61 -4.75
CA ILE A 138 -2.38 17.74 -3.58
C ILE A 138 -2.89 18.46 -2.33
N MET A 139 -2.56 19.73 -2.13
CA MET A 139 -3.05 20.51 -1.00
C MET A 139 -4.58 20.65 -1.04
N ALA A 140 -5.17 20.97 -2.19
CA ALA A 140 -6.62 21.05 -2.35
C ALA A 140 -7.32 19.70 -2.08
N LEU A 141 -6.77 18.61 -2.61
CA LEU A 141 -7.31 17.26 -2.37
C LEU A 141 -7.18 16.84 -0.91
N ARG A 142 -6.12 17.26 -0.20
CA ARG A 142 -5.97 17.01 1.24
C ARG A 142 -7.03 17.77 2.04
N GLU A 143 -7.25 19.05 1.74
CA GLU A 143 -8.29 19.86 2.38
C GLU A 143 -9.69 19.26 2.15
N GLU A 144 -9.98 18.81 0.92
CA GLU A 144 -11.24 18.13 0.59
C GLU A 144 -11.39 16.82 1.35
N ARG A 145 -10.36 15.98 1.40
CA ARG A 145 -10.34 14.71 2.13
C ARG A 145 -10.54 14.92 3.63
N ASP A 146 -9.98 15.99 4.20
CA ASP A 146 -10.15 16.33 5.61
C ASP A 146 -11.58 16.84 5.90
N LEU A 147 -12.17 17.65 5.00
CA LEU A 147 -13.58 18.05 5.07
C LEU A 147 -14.50 16.83 5.03
N LYS A 148 -14.28 15.88 4.10
CA LYS A 148 -15.05 14.64 4.00
C LYS A 148 -14.87 13.74 5.21
N GLY A 149 -13.67 13.67 5.77
CA GLY A 149 -13.42 12.96 7.04
C GLY A 149 -14.25 13.53 8.19
N ASN A 150 -14.36 14.86 8.28
CA ASN A 150 -15.19 15.52 9.28
C ASN A 150 -16.69 15.24 9.08
N GLU A 151 -17.19 15.31 7.84
CA GLU A 151 -18.58 14.95 7.51
C GLU A 151 -18.91 13.50 7.94
N VAL A 152 -18.03 12.54 7.65
CA VAL A 152 -18.22 11.13 8.04
C VAL A 152 -18.24 10.97 9.57
N ASN A 153 -17.37 11.69 10.28
CA ASN A 153 -17.35 11.64 11.75
C ASN A 153 -18.63 12.23 12.34
N GLU A 154 -19.14 13.34 11.80
CA GLU A 154 -20.44 13.89 12.22
C GLU A 154 -21.58 12.90 11.97
N LEU A 155 -21.62 12.24 10.80
CA LEU A 155 -22.62 11.23 10.48
C LEU A 155 -22.56 10.03 11.45
N LYS A 156 -21.36 9.57 11.82
CA LYS A 156 -21.18 8.52 12.82
C LYS A 156 -21.75 8.92 14.18
N ILE A 157 -21.52 10.17 14.61
CA ILE A 157 -22.08 10.71 15.86
C ILE A 157 -23.61 10.74 15.79
N THR A 158 -24.19 11.15 14.65
CA THR A 158 -25.64 11.15 14.44
C THR A 158 -26.22 9.75 14.52
N ILE A 159 -25.60 8.79 13.82
CA ILE A 159 -26.04 7.40 13.79
C ILE A 159 -25.98 6.80 15.20
N GLY A 160 -24.91 7.05 15.96
CA GLY A 160 -24.81 6.64 17.36
C GLY A 160 -25.92 7.26 18.20
N ALA A 161 -26.19 8.56 18.06
CA ALA A 161 -27.28 9.22 18.77
C ALA A 161 -28.68 8.67 18.41
N VAL A 162 -28.90 8.25 17.16
CA VAL A 162 -30.14 7.56 16.73
C VAL A 162 -30.24 6.18 17.38
N GLN A 163 -29.16 5.39 17.36
CA GLN A 163 -29.09 4.06 17.96
C GLN A 163 -29.35 4.11 19.47
N ASP A 164 -28.79 5.11 20.14
CA ASP A 164 -28.95 5.35 21.57
C ASP A 164 -30.27 6.05 21.94
N GLN A 165 -31.13 6.33 20.96
CA GLN A 165 -32.39 7.09 21.11
C GLN A 165 -32.21 8.45 21.83
N ASN A 166 -31.05 9.08 21.63
CA ASN A 166 -30.71 10.34 22.27
C ASN A 166 -31.32 11.55 21.53
N ILE A 167 -32.57 11.84 21.88
CA ILE A 167 -33.40 12.91 21.27
C ILE A 167 -32.73 14.29 21.37
N GLU A 168 -32.01 14.58 22.45
CA GLU A 168 -31.39 15.89 22.68
C GLU A 168 -30.20 16.12 21.75
N SER A 169 -29.38 15.09 21.51
CA SER A 169 -28.29 15.15 20.54
C SER A 169 -28.82 15.38 19.12
N LEU A 170 -29.90 14.68 18.73
CA LEU A 170 -30.56 14.87 17.44
C LEU A 170 -31.10 16.29 17.26
N LYS A 171 -31.79 16.84 18.27
CA LYS A 171 -32.32 18.22 18.23
C LYS A 171 -31.20 19.24 18.02
N ASN A 172 -30.10 19.10 18.76
CA ASN A 172 -28.93 19.97 18.61
C ASN A 172 -28.30 19.87 17.22
N GLN A 173 -28.30 18.69 16.62
CA GLN A 173 -27.81 18.51 15.25
C GLN A 173 -28.74 19.13 14.22
N VAL A 174 -30.05 18.99 14.37
CA VAL A 174 -31.03 19.66 13.50
C VAL A 174 -30.83 21.18 13.56
N LEU A 175 -30.68 21.76 14.76
CA LEU A 175 -30.43 23.20 14.91
C LEU A 175 -29.13 23.67 14.21
N ARG A 176 -28.04 22.90 14.34
CA ARG A 176 -26.78 23.20 13.64
C ARG A 176 -26.92 23.13 12.13
N LEU A 177 -27.55 22.08 11.62
CA LEU A 177 -27.80 21.90 10.18
C LEU A 177 -28.71 23.00 9.64
N THR A 178 -29.76 23.39 10.36
CA THR A 178 -30.61 24.52 9.99
C THR A 178 -29.81 25.82 9.90
N ALA A 179 -28.93 26.10 10.85
CA ALA A 179 -28.08 27.30 10.81
C ALA A 179 -27.10 27.29 9.63
N LEU A 180 -26.52 26.13 9.30
CA LEU A 180 -25.66 25.95 8.12
C LEU A 180 -26.42 26.18 6.81
N ILE A 181 -27.61 25.59 6.68
CA ILE A 181 -28.49 25.79 5.51
C ILE A 181 -28.78 27.28 5.32
N THR A 182 -29.22 27.97 6.36
CA THR A 182 -29.50 29.41 6.29
C THR A 182 -28.25 30.23 5.90
N LYS A 183 -27.05 29.84 6.37
CA LYS A 183 -25.81 30.50 5.97
C LYS A 183 -25.48 30.27 4.49
N VAL A 184 -25.65 29.05 4.00
CA VAL A 184 -25.44 28.69 2.59
C VAL A 184 -26.43 29.42 1.69
N GLU A 185 -27.71 29.47 2.06
CA GLU A 185 -28.76 30.20 1.33
C GLU A 185 -28.42 31.70 1.20
N ARG A 186 -27.98 32.34 2.29
CA ARG A 186 -27.55 33.75 2.25
C ARG A 186 -26.34 33.95 1.33
N ASN A 187 -25.37 33.03 1.35
CA ASN A 187 -24.19 33.12 0.50
C ASN A 187 -24.56 32.90 -0.98
N LEU A 188 -25.42 31.93 -1.27
CA LEU A 188 -25.92 31.68 -2.62
C LEU A 188 -26.68 32.88 -3.17
N ASN A 189 -27.57 33.48 -2.37
CA ASN A 189 -28.28 34.70 -2.75
C ASN A 189 -27.31 35.87 -3.02
N ALA A 190 -26.27 36.04 -2.21
CA ALA A 190 -25.26 37.08 -2.44
C ALA A 190 -24.48 36.83 -3.75
N LYS A 191 -24.10 35.58 -4.02
CA LYS A 191 -23.45 35.19 -5.29
C LYS A 191 -24.37 35.38 -6.49
N GLN A 192 -25.65 35.06 -6.35
CA GLN A 192 -26.64 35.28 -7.41
C GLN A 192 -26.77 36.77 -7.75
N VAL A 193 -26.94 37.63 -6.75
CA VAL A 193 -27.00 39.09 -6.95
C VAL A 193 -25.72 39.62 -7.61
N PHE A 194 -24.56 39.10 -7.22
CA PHE A 194 -23.29 39.45 -7.85
C PHE A 194 -23.24 39.03 -9.33
N CYS A 195 -23.63 37.79 -9.65
CA CYS A 195 -23.69 37.31 -11.04
C CYS A 195 -24.67 38.13 -11.88
N GLU A 196 -25.86 38.46 -11.34
CA GLU A 196 -26.84 39.33 -12.01
C GLU A 196 -26.25 40.72 -12.31
N THR A 197 -25.53 41.29 -11.35
CA THR A 197 -24.81 42.58 -11.53
C THR A 197 -23.76 42.48 -12.64
N VAL A 198 -22.93 41.43 -12.64
CA VAL A 198 -21.90 41.23 -13.66
C VAL A 198 -22.52 40.99 -15.05
N VAL A 199 -23.63 40.26 -15.15
CA VAL A 199 -24.33 40.04 -16.42
C VAL A 199 -24.91 41.34 -16.97
N THR A 200 -25.57 42.13 -16.11
CA THR A 200 -26.12 43.44 -16.51
C THR A 200 -25.03 44.42 -16.95
N GLU A 201 -23.89 44.46 -16.25
CA GLU A 201 -22.74 45.27 -16.64
C GLU A 201 -22.14 44.82 -17.98
N ASN A 202 -22.00 43.50 -18.21
CA ASN A 202 -21.54 42.97 -19.49
C ASN A 202 -22.49 43.30 -20.65
N GLU A 203 -23.80 43.21 -20.44
CA GLU A 203 -24.80 43.63 -21.44
C GLU A 203 -24.68 45.14 -21.72
N SER A 204 -24.46 45.97 -20.71
CA SER A 204 -24.19 47.42 -20.90
C SER A 204 -22.94 47.65 -21.74
N LEU A 205 -21.81 47.02 -21.39
CA LEU A 205 -20.54 47.17 -22.12
C LEU A 205 -20.64 46.68 -23.57
N LYS A 206 -21.40 45.60 -23.81
CA LYS A 206 -21.67 45.09 -25.15
C LYS A 206 -22.46 46.08 -25.98
N ASN A 207 -23.47 46.73 -25.39
CA ASN A 207 -24.23 47.80 -26.06
C ASN A 207 -23.35 49.01 -26.38
N ASP A 208 -22.47 49.41 -25.47
CA ASP A 208 -21.52 50.51 -25.68
C ASP A 208 -20.52 50.18 -26.82
N LEU A 209 -19.97 48.97 -26.83
CA LEU A 209 -19.09 48.50 -27.90
C LEU A 209 -19.79 48.47 -29.27
N GLN A 210 -21.06 48.06 -29.30
CA GLN A 210 -21.86 48.07 -30.52
C GLN A 210 -22.11 49.50 -31.01
N SER A 211 -22.41 50.43 -30.11
CA SER A 211 -22.56 51.85 -30.42
C SER A 211 -21.28 52.45 -31.03
N LEU A 212 -20.11 52.17 -30.42
CA LEU A 212 -18.81 52.61 -30.93
C LEU A 212 -18.50 52.02 -32.32
N ARG A 213 -18.89 50.76 -32.56
CA ARG A 213 -18.74 50.11 -33.86
C ARG A 213 -19.57 50.81 -34.93
N ASP A 214 -20.83 51.13 -34.62
CA ASP A 214 -21.74 51.80 -35.52
C ASP A 214 -21.27 53.24 -35.83
N GLU A 215 -20.78 53.96 -34.82
CA GLU A 215 -20.16 55.27 -35.00
C GLU A 215 -18.94 55.21 -35.93
N ARG A 216 -18.06 54.21 -35.76
CA ARG A 216 -16.90 54.00 -36.65
C ARG A 216 -17.32 53.72 -38.09
N ILE A 217 -18.37 52.92 -38.29
CA ILE A 217 -18.90 52.63 -39.63
C ILE A 217 -19.41 53.91 -40.29
N LEU A 218 -20.13 54.76 -39.55
CA LEU A 218 -20.60 56.05 -40.05
C LEU A 218 -19.43 56.95 -40.47
N ARG A 219 -18.41 57.12 -39.61
CA ARG A 219 -17.21 57.91 -39.93
C ARG A 219 -16.49 57.40 -41.19
N VAL A 220 -16.33 56.09 -41.35
CA VAL A 220 -15.71 55.50 -42.55
C VAL A 220 -16.55 55.75 -43.80
N ARG A 221 -17.89 55.64 -43.69
CA ARG A 221 -18.80 55.94 -44.79
C ARG A 221 -18.67 57.40 -45.24
N ASP A 222 -18.57 58.33 -44.30
CA ASP A 222 -18.45 59.76 -44.61
C ASP A 222 -17.09 60.08 -45.26
N MET A 223 -15.98 59.55 -44.74
CA MET A 223 -14.66 59.68 -45.38
C MET A 223 -14.66 59.12 -46.81
N LYS A 224 -15.31 57.97 -47.05
CA LYS A 224 -15.43 57.40 -48.41
C LYS A 224 -16.20 58.31 -49.37
N ARG A 225 -17.23 59.00 -48.85
CA ARG A 225 -18.02 59.97 -49.62
C ARG A 225 -17.19 61.17 -50.01
N GLU A 226 -16.43 61.74 -49.07
CA GLU A 226 -15.51 62.86 -49.30
C GLU A 226 -14.41 62.49 -50.33
N LEU A 227 -13.88 61.28 -50.24
CA LEU A 227 -12.85 60.78 -51.18
C LEU A 227 -13.41 60.58 -52.59
N GLY A 228 -14.65 60.12 -52.71
CA GLY A 228 -15.37 60.02 -53.99
C GLY A 228 -15.61 61.40 -54.63
N GLN A 229 -15.99 62.40 -53.83
CA GLN A 229 -16.14 63.79 -54.30
C GLN A 229 -14.81 64.39 -54.76
N THR A 230 -13.71 64.04 -54.08
CA THR A 230 -12.36 64.47 -54.48
C THR A 230 -11.97 63.88 -55.84
N ARG A 231 -12.30 62.60 -56.12
CA ARG A 231 -12.03 61.95 -57.41
C ARG A 231 -12.77 62.59 -58.60
N THR A 232 -13.91 63.24 -58.36
CA THR A 232 -14.69 63.97 -59.36
C THR A 232 -14.22 65.41 -59.58
N GLN A 233 -13.15 65.87 -58.90
CA GLN A 233 -12.59 67.18 -59.20
C GLN A 233 -12.00 67.23 -60.62
N PRO A 234 -12.26 68.31 -61.38
CA PRO A 234 -11.90 68.44 -62.79
C PRO A 234 -10.40 68.42 -63.07
N ASP A 235 -9.57 68.72 -62.06
CA ASP A 235 -8.11 68.66 -62.18
C ASP A 235 -7.59 67.22 -62.17
N ILE A 236 -8.18 66.35 -61.34
CA ILE A 236 -7.84 64.94 -61.25
C ILE A 236 -8.38 64.17 -62.47
N GLN A 237 -9.55 64.56 -62.97
CA GLN A 237 -10.18 63.95 -64.14
C GLN A 237 -9.40 64.24 -65.43
N ARG A 238 -8.85 65.45 -65.59
CA ARG A 238 -7.97 65.82 -66.72
C ARG A 238 -6.69 64.99 -66.80
N ILE A 239 -6.12 64.60 -65.66
CA ILE A 239 -4.92 63.76 -65.59
C ILE A 239 -5.24 62.34 -66.07
N LEU A 240 -6.40 61.80 -65.68
CA LEU A 240 -6.82 60.45 -66.05
C LEU A 240 -7.17 60.31 -67.54
N SER A 241 -7.78 61.32 -68.17
CA SER A 241 -8.15 61.28 -69.59
C SER A 241 -6.96 61.36 -70.55
N ARG A 242 -5.85 61.99 -70.18
CA ARG A 242 -4.64 62.07 -71.03
C ARG A 242 -3.94 60.72 -71.26
N VAL A 243 -4.28 59.70 -70.47
CA VAL A 243 -3.61 58.39 -70.51
C VAL A 243 -4.23 57.44 -71.55
N TYR A 244 -5.43 57.73 -72.09
CA TYR A 244 -6.20 56.73 -72.85
C TYR A 244 -6.51 57.04 -74.34
N ASP A 245 -6.23 58.24 -74.89
CA ASP A 245 -6.75 58.67 -76.21
C ASP A 245 -5.72 58.73 -77.39
N GLN A 246 -4.78 57.80 -77.53
CA GLN A 246 -3.85 57.80 -78.69
C GLN A 246 -3.83 56.49 -79.48
N GLN A 247 -4.67 56.38 -80.52
CA GLN A 247 -4.33 55.85 -81.87
C GLN A 247 -5.57 55.77 -82.78
N ASP A 248 -5.50 56.44 -83.94
CA ASP A 248 -6.40 56.32 -85.10
C ASP A 248 -5.56 56.51 -86.37
N GLY A 249 -5.86 55.80 -87.46
CA GLY A 249 -5.25 56.08 -88.76
C GLY A 249 -5.57 55.06 -89.87
N GLU A 250 -6.47 55.45 -90.79
CA GLU A 250 -6.77 54.84 -92.10
C GLU A 250 -6.77 55.95 -93.16
N PRO A 251 -6.37 55.68 -94.43
CA PRO A 251 -6.87 56.48 -95.55
C PRO A 251 -7.21 55.71 -96.85
N GLU A 252 -8.11 56.35 -97.62
CA GLU A 252 -8.89 55.94 -98.79
C GLU A 252 -8.27 56.18 -100.21
N GLU A 253 -8.88 55.50 -101.22
CA GLU A 253 -9.26 55.92 -102.61
C GLU A 253 -8.17 56.28 -103.67
N SER A 254 -8.31 56.17 -105.02
CA SER A 254 -9.38 55.95 -106.04
C SER A 254 -8.75 55.73 -107.46
N SER A 255 -9.47 55.21 -108.51
CA SER A 255 -9.52 55.74 -109.93
C SER A 255 -9.88 54.75 -111.10
N THR A 256 -10.43 55.35 -112.19
CA THR A 256 -10.73 54.99 -113.62
C THR A 256 -11.93 54.11 -114.01
N SER A 257 -12.69 54.46 -115.07
CA SER A 257 -14.10 54.07 -115.36
C SER A 257 -14.37 52.66 -115.96
N GLU A 258 -13.45 52.09 -116.74
CA GLU A 258 -13.52 50.68 -117.19
C GLU A 258 -12.88 49.75 -116.14
N GLU A 259 -11.85 50.27 -115.46
CA GLU A 259 -11.49 49.79 -114.14
C GLU A 259 -12.66 49.97 -113.17
N VAL A 260 -13.56 50.97 -113.24
CA VAL A 260 -14.65 51.14 -112.27
C VAL A 260 -15.71 50.07 -112.48
N TYR A 261 -15.85 49.51 -113.68
CA TYR A 261 -16.71 48.35 -113.90
C TYR A 261 -16.05 47.05 -113.44
N ARG A 262 -14.75 46.84 -113.72
CA ARG A 262 -13.99 45.70 -113.20
C ARG A 262 -13.80 45.76 -111.68
N LEU A 263 -13.40 46.91 -111.15
CA LEU A 263 -13.40 47.32 -109.74
C LEU A 263 -14.81 47.31 -109.17
N LYS A 264 -15.91 47.57 -109.90
CA LYS A 264 -17.26 47.37 -109.34
C LYS A 264 -17.54 45.90 -109.11
N GLU A 265 -17.21 45.05 -110.08
CA GLU A 265 -17.35 43.60 -109.96
C GLU A 265 -16.36 43.02 -108.93
N GLU A 266 -15.13 43.53 -108.85
CA GLU A 266 -14.15 43.19 -107.82
C GLU A 266 -14.57 43.73 -106.46
N VAL A 267 -15.05 44.97 -106.33
CA VAL A 267 -15.62 45.53 -105.09
C VAL A 267 -16.86 44.76 -104.70
N LYS A 268 -17.66 44.28 -105.64
CA LYS A 268 -18.80 43.40 -105.36
C LYS A 268 -18.33 42.04 -104.87
N LYS A 269 -17.37 41.39 -105.53
CA LYS A 269 -16.72 40.16 -105.06
C LYS A 269 -16.10 40.35 -103.68
N PHE A 270 -15.34 41.41 -103.47
CA PHE A 270 -14.74 41.76 -102.19
C PHE A 270 -15.80 42.06 -101.15
N ARG A 271 -16.94 42.66 -101.52
CA ARG A 271 -18.06 42.89 -100.60
C ARG A 271 -18.74 41.59 -100.21
N ASP A 272 -18.96 40.69 -101.16
CA ASP A 272 -19.53 39.36 -100.92
C ASP A 272 -18.55 38.50 -100.10
N GLU A 273 -17.24 38.58 -100.37
CA GLU A 273 -16.17 37.95 -99.57
C GLU A 273 -16.07 38.57 -98.18
N LEU A 274 -16.14 39.90 -98.05
CA LEU A 274 -16.20 40.59 -96.75
C LEU A 274 -17.44 40.20 -95.98
N GLN A 275 -18.58 40.03 -96.65
CA GLN A 275 -19.83 39.60 -96.03
C GLN A 275 -19.73 38.14 -95.58
N SER A 276 -19.17 37.26 -96.41
CA SER A 276 -18.89 35.87 -96.03
C SER A 276 -17.90 35.79 -94.87
N LYS A 277 -16.83 36.60 -94.88
CA LYS A 277 -15.85 36.71 -93.80
C LYS A 277 -16.45 37.30 -92.53
N ARG A 278 -17.38 38.26 -92.63
CA ARG A 278 -18.15 38.75 -91.47
C ARG A 278 -19.00 37.64 -90.86
N GLN A 279 -19.69 36.85 -91.69
CA GLN A 279 -20.47 35.70 -91.21
C GLN A 279 -19.57 34.63 -90.56
N GLU A 280 -18.38 34.37 -91.12
CA GLU A 280 -17.39 33.47 -90.55
C GLU A 280 -16.85 34.00 -89.20
N ILE A 281 -16.58 35.30 -89.11
CA ILE A 281 -16.18 35.96 -87.85
C ILE A 281 -17.30 35.88 -86.81
N GLU A 282 -18.55 36.15 -87.19
CA GLU A 282 -19.71 36.04 -86.30
C GLU A 282 -19.87 34.61 -85.77
N HIS A 283 -19.68 33.60 -86.63
CA HIS A 283 -19.69 32.19 -86.22
C HIS A 283 -18.56 31.87 -85.23
N LEU A 284 -17.32 32.31 -85.53
CA LEU A 284 -16.17 32.09 -84.65
C LEU A 284 -16.32 32.80 -83.30
N VAL A 285 -16.91 34.00 -83.27
CA VAL A 285 -17.21 34.73 -82.03
C VAL A 285 -18.24 33.96 -81.20
N ALA A 286 -19.30 33.42 -81.83
CA ALA A 286 -20.29 32.61 -81.13
C ALA A 286 -19.69 31.32 -80.55
N GLU A 287 -18.79 30.64 -81.28
CA GLU A 287 -18.05 29.49 -80.76
C GLU A 287 -17.09 29.88 -79.61
N LEU A 288 -16.41 31.02 -79.73
CA LEU A 288 -15.54 31.53 -78.67
C LEU A 288 -16.34 31.85 -77.40
N ASP A 289 -17.52 32.43 -77.52
CA ASP A 289 -18.37 32.72 -76.37
C ASP A 289 -18.94 31.46 -75.74
N LYS A 290 -19.29 30.45 -76.54
CA LYS A 290 -19.68 29.12 -76.06
C LYS A 290 -18.55 28.44 -75.28
N THR A 291 -17.33 28.42 -75.82
CA THR A 291 -16.17 27.81 -75.15
C THR A 291 -15.78 28.56 -73.87
N LYS A 292 -15.91 29.90 -73.84
CA LYS A 292 -15.75 30.67 -72.60
C LYS A 292 -16.76 30.28 -71.53
N GLN A 293 -18.04 30.10 -71.91
CA GLN A 293 -19.08 29.65 -70.98
C GLN A 293 -18.79 28.24 -70.45
N GLU A 294 -18.38 27.31 -71.31
CA GLU A 294 -17.96 25.96 -70.90
C GLU A 294 -16.76 26.01 -69.94
N LEU A 295 -15.79 26.89 -70.20
CA LEU A 295 -14.63 27.10 -69.32
C LEU A 295 -15.03 27.69 -67.96
N THR A 296 -16.00 28.62 -67.90
CA THR A 296 -16.50 29.15 -66.63
C THR A 296 -17.21 28.07 -65.82
N LEU A 297 -18.05 27.25 -66.46
CA LEU A 297 -18.72 26.13 -65.79
C LEU A 297 -17.71 25.10 -65.28
N ALA A 298 -16.68 24.78 -66.06
CA ALA A 298 -15.62 23.87 -65.64
C ALA A 298 -14.85 24.42 -64.41
N LYS A 299 -14.60 25.73 -64.35
CA LYS A 299 -13.98 26.37 -63.18
C LYS A 299 -14.87 26.31 -61.95
N ASP A 300 -16.16 26.55 -62.10
CA ASP A 300 -17.12 26.47 -60.99
C ASP A 300 -17.20 25.06 -60.42
N VAL A 301 -17.22 24.03 -61.29
CA VAL A 301 -17.17 22.63 -60.87
C VAL A 301 -15.85 22.30 -60.17
N HIS A 302 -14.72 22.82 -60.67
CA HIS A 302 -13.43 22.60 -60.03
C HIS A 302 -13.35 23.25 -58.64
N ASN A 303 -13.85 24.48 -58.49
CA ASN A 303 -13.92 25.17 -57.22
C ASN A 303 -14.80 24.40 -56.22
N ALA A 304 -15.97 23.91 -56.65
CA ALA A 304 -16.85 23.09 -55.82
C ALA A 304 -16.16 21.79 -55.37
N PHE A 305 -15.39 21.16 -56.25
CA PHE A 305 -14.61 19.97 -55.91
C PHE A 305 -13.52 20.26 -54.88
N ASP A 306 -12.82 21.39 -54.99
CA ASP A 306 -11.80 21.80 -54.02
C ASP A 306 -12.40 22.13 -52.64
N GLU A 307 -13.59 22.74 -52.61
CA GLU A 307 -14.35 22.97 -51.37
C GLU A 307 -14.77 21.65 -50.72
N GLU A 308 -15.30 20.69 -51.50
CA GLU A 308 -15.66 19.34 -51.03
C GLU A 308 -14.43 18.61 -50.46
N LYS A 309 -13.30 18.68 -51.16
CA LYS A 309 -12.03 18.10 -50.70
C LYS A 309 -11.54 18.72 -49.39
N ALA A 310 -11.61 20.05 -49.26
CA ALA A 310 -11.25 20.74 -48.02
C ALA A 310 -12.14 20.30 -46.85
N ARG A 311 -13.45 20.18 -47.11
CA ARG A 311 -14.42 19.69 -46.12
C ARG A 311 -14.13 18.26 -45.67
N LEU A 312 -13.82 17.36 -46.61
CA LEU A 312 -13.47 15.97 -46.29
C LEU A 312 -12.17 15.87 -45.49
N LEU A 313 -11.15 16.67 -45.82
CA LEU A 313 -9.91 16.74 -45.05
C LEU A 313 -10.15 17.22 -43.61
N GLN A 314 -11.04 18.20 -43.44
CA GLN A 314 -11.42 18.69 -42.11
C GLN A 314 -12.14 17.61 -41.29
N GLN A 315 -13.05 16.84 -41.91
CA GLN A 315 -13.70 15.70 -41.26
C GLN A 315 -12.71 14.61 -40.88
N LEU A 316 -11.73 14.31 -41.75
CA LEU A 316 -10.70 13.32 -41.49
C LEU A 316 -9.82 13.74 -40.31
N HIS A 317 -9.47 15.03 -40.21
CA HIS A 317 -8.76 15.58 -39.05
C HIS A 317 -9.58 15.48 -37.76
N ALA A 318 -10.87 15.80 -37.80
CA ALA A 318 -11.76 15.69 -36.65
C ALA A 318 -11.85 14.23 -36.15
N LEU A 319 -12.11 13.29 -37.05
CA LEU A 319 -12.13 11.86 -36.74
C LEU A 319 -10.79 11.34 -36.21
N SER A 320 -9.66 11.82 -36.74
CA SER A 320 -8.34 11.45 -36.23
C SER A 320 -8.11 11.94 -34.80
N ASN A 321 -8.59 13.15 -34.48
CA ASN A 321 -8.48 13.70 -33.13
C ASN A 321 -9.40 12.93 -32.15
N GLU A 322 -10.61 12.59 -32.58
CA GLU A 322 -11.52 11.73 -31.82
C GLU A 322 -10.92 10.36 -31.54
N LEU A 323 -10.30 9.73 -32.54
CA LEU A 323 -9.60 8.45 -32.37
C LEU A 323 -8.45 8.54 -31.35
N LEU A 324 -7.69 9.64 -31.36
CA LEU A 324 -6.63 9.87 -30.38
C LEU A 324 -7.19 10.09 -28.97
N ALA A 325 -8.31 10.80 -28.84
CA ALA A 325 -8.99 10.98 -27.55
C ALA A 325 -9.51 9.64 -26.99
N VAL A 326 -10.13 8.81 -27.85
CA VAL A 326 -10.61 7.48 -27.46
C VAL A 326 -9.46 6.56 -27.07
N LYS A 327 -8.30 6.64 -27.74
CA LYS A 327 -7.11 5.87 -27.34
C LYS A 327 -6.61 6.25 -25.95
N ARG A 328 -6.52 7.55 -25.66
CA ARG A 328 -6.15 8.04 -24.32
C ARG A 328 -7.14 7.59 -23.25
N ASP A 329 -8.44 7.75 -23.49
CA ASP A 329 -9.48 7.25 -22.56
C ASP A 329 -9.40 5.73 -22.35
N ARG A 330 -9.02 4.96 -23.38
CA ARG A 330 -8.79 3.51 -23.26
C ARG A 330 -7.58 3.21 -22.37
N GLU A 331 -6.48 3.91 -22.56
CA GLU A 331 -5.25 3.77 -21.77
C GLU A 331 -5.50 4.11 -20.30
N ASP A 332 -6.18 5.22 -20.02
CA ASP A 332 -6.56 5.64 -18.65
C ASP A 332 -7.45 4.58 -17.97
N LYS A 333 -8.41 4.00 -18.71
CA LYS A 333 -9.28 2.93 -18.20
C LYS A 333 -8.53 1.62 -17.97
N GLU A 334 -7.52 1.33 -18.79
CA GLU A 334 -6.67 0.15 -18.65
C GLU A 334 -5.80 0.26 -17.39
N GLU A 335 -5.27 1.45 -17.10
CA GLU A 335 -4.57 1.76 -15.85
C GLU A 335 -5.48 1.62 -14.63
N GLN A 336 -6.68 2.23 -14.65
CA GLN A 336 -7.65 2.08 -13.56
C GLN A 336 -8.05 0.63 -13.31
N LEU A 337 -8.18 -0.18 -14.36
CA LEU A 337 -8.52 -1.60 -14.24
C LEU A 337 -7.38 -2.40 -13.58
N ASN A 338 -6.12 -2.07 -13.92
CA ASN A 338 -4.95 -2.67 -13.29
C ASN A 338 -4.85 -2.30 -11.81
N ASP A 339 -5.10 -1.04 -11.45
CA ASP A 339 -5.13 -0.59 -10.04
C ASP A 339 -6.21 -1.31 -9.25
N GLN A 340 -7.43 -1.42 -9.79
CA GLN A 340 -8.51 -2.18 -9.17
C GLN A 340 -8.20 -3.67 -9.05
N GLN A 341 -7.47 -4.24 -10.01
CA GLN A 341 -7.03 -5.62 -9.92
C GLN A 341 -6.01 -5.80 -8.79
N MET A 342 -5.03 -4.90 -8.69
CA MET A 342 -4.04 -4.90 -7.62
C MET A 342 -4.71 -4.76 -6.24
N GLU A 343 -5.67 -3.85 -6.09
CA GLU A 343 -6.44 -3.68 -4.84
C GLU A 343 -7.22 -4.94 -4.48
N ARG A 344 -7.88 -5.59 -5.46
CA ARG A 344 -8.57 -6.87 -5.24
C ARG A 344 -7.62 -7.97 -4.79
N GLU A 345 -6.44 -8.08 -5.39
CA GLU A 345 -5.43 -9.06 -5.01
C GLU A 345 -4.90 -8.81 -3.58
N LEU A 346 -4.65 -7.56 -3.21
CA LEU A 346 -4.26 -7.19 -1.85
C LEU A 346 -5.35 -7.53 -0.83
N MET A 347 -6.61 -7.21 -1.12
CA MET A 347 -7.74 -7.58 -0.26
C MET A 347 -7.90 -9.10 -0.15
N GLN A 348 -7.75 -9.83 -1.25
CA GLN A 348 -7.84 -11.29 -1.25
C GLN A 348 -6.73 -11.93 -0.42
N ASN A 349 -5.51 -11.41 -0.50
CA ASN A 349 -4.39 -11.84 0.34
C ASN A 349 -4.64 -11.55 1.83
N ALA A 350 -5.20 -10.38 2.16
CA ALA A 350 -5.56 -10.06 3.53
C ALA A 350 -6.65 -11.00 4.07
N LEU A 351 -7.69 -11.28 3.27
CA LEU A 351 -8.76 -12.22 3.64
C LEU A 351 -8.23 -13.65 3.83
N ALA A 352 -7.28 -14.09 2.99
CA ALA A 352 -6.62 -15.39 3.16
C ALA A 352 -5.82 -15.47 4.48
N GLY A 353 -5.20 -14.36 4.89
CA GLY A 353 -4.56 -14.22 6.20
C GLY A 353 -5.55 -14.43 7.34
N TYR A 354 -6.66 -13.68 7.34
CA TYR A 354 -7.71 -13.84 8.35
C TYR A 354 -8.32 -15.24 8.38
N GLU A 355 -8.53 -15.87 7.21
CA GLU A 355 -9.05 -17.25 7.14
C GLU A 355 -8.09 -18.25 7.82
N ASN A 356 -6.78 -18.07 7.66
CA ASN A 356 -5.77 -18.88 8.34
C ASN A 356 -5.78 -18.64 9.86
N ASP A 357 -5.89 -17.38 10.30
CA ASP A 357 -5.98 -17.04 11.72
C ASP A 357 -7.21 -17.69 12.35
N PHE A 358 -8.38 -17.61 11.70
CA PHE A 358 -9.60 -18.30 12.17
C PHE A 358 -9.45 -19.82 12.22
N LYS A 359 -8.71 -20.43 11.27
CA LYS A 359 -8.41 -21.86 11.30
C LYS A 359 -7.54 -22.22 12.50
N ILE A 360 -6.51 -21.43 12.78
CA ILE A 360 -5.61 -21.63 13.92
C ILE A 360 -6.39 -21.46 15.23
N GLU A 361 -7.15 -20.37 15.38
CA GLU A 361 -7.96 -20.12 16.57
C GLU A 361 -9.00 -21.24 16.82
N ARG A 362 -9.60 -21.77 15.74
CA ARG A 362 -10.50 -22.93 15.84
C ARG A 362 -9.77 -24.18 16.32
N GLN A 363 -8.56 -24.45 15.83
CA GLN A 363 -7.74 -25.58 16.29
C GLN A 363 -7.33 -25.43 17.75
N GLU A 364 -6.90 -24.23 18.15
CA GLU A 364 -6.54 -23.91 19.53
C GLU A 364 -7.72 -24.07 20.47
N LYS A 365 -8.93 -23.63 20.07
CA LYS A 365 -10.17 -23.85 20.82
C LYS A 365 -10.47 -25.34 21.00
N VAL A 366 -10.33 -26.15 19.94
CA VAL A 366 -10.54 -27.60 20.03
C VAL A 366 -9.54 -28.24 20.99
N LYS A 367 -8.27 -27.84 20.91
CA LYS A 367 -7.21 -28.30 21.82
C LYS A 367 -7.52 -27.92 23.28
N ALA A 368 -7.88 -26.67 23.54
CA ALA A 368 -8.22 -26.20 24.88
C ALA A 368 -9.43 -26.94 25.48
N LEU A 369 -10.43 -27.27 24.66
CA LEU A 369 -11.56 -28.10 25.11
C LEU A 369 -11.11 -29.53 25.46
N SER A 370 -10.25 -30.14 24.63
CA SER A 370 -9.68 -31.45 24.91
C SER A 370 -8.86 -31.46 26.20
N ASP A 371 -8.00 -30.46 26.40
CA ASP A 371 -7.17 -30.31 27.60
C ASP A 371 -8.04 -30.12 28.86
N ARG A 372 -9.11 -29.34 28.77
CA ARG A 372 -10.10 -29.17 29.85
C ARG A 372 -10.80 -30.48 30.19
N ASP A 373 -11.22 -31.24 29.18
CA ASP A 373 -11.92 -32.51 29.39
C ASP A 373 -10.97 -33.58 29.96
N GLN A 374 -9.69 -33.54 29.61
CA GLN A 374 -8.64 -34.36 30.22
C GLN A 374 -8.40 -33.98 31.68
N ALA A 375 -8.22 -32.68 31.98
CA ALA A 375 -8.06 -32.20 33.34
C ALA A 375 -9.27 -32.52 34.23
N SER A 376 -10.49 -32.49 33.68
CA SER A 376 -11.69 -32.92 34.39
C SER A 376 -11.63 -34.41 34.76
N ARG A 377 -11.19 -35.27 33.84
CA ARG A 377 -11.03 -36.72 34.09
C ARG A 377 -9.97 -36.97 35.16
N GLU A 378 -8.84 -36.29 35.10
CA GLU A 378 -7.77 -36.40 36.10
C GLU A 378 -8.24 -35.94 37.50
N ARG A 379 -8.98 -34.83 37.56
CA ARG A 379 -9.62 -34.38 38.80
C ARG A 379 -10.54 -35.45 39.37
N ASP A 380 -11.39 -36.06 38.55
CA ASP A 380 -12.34 -37.08 39.01
C ASP A 380 -11.61 -38.33 39.51
N GLN A 381 -10.51 -38.75 38.84
CA GLN A 381 -9.64 -39.82 39.31
C GLN A 381 -8.99 -39.51 40.67
N LEU A 382 -8.48 -38.27 40.84
CA LEU A 382 -7.90 -37.83 42.10
C LEU A 382 -8.92 -37.80 43.24
N VAL A 383 -10.15 -37.36 42.96
CA VAL A 383 -11.27 -37.38 43.94
C VAL A 383 -11.58 -38.81 44.36
N GLN A 384 -11.67 -39.76 43.42
CA GLN A 384 -11.88 -41.17 43.74
C GLN A 384 -10.75 -41.75 44.60
N ARG A 385 -9.49 -41.47 44.24
CA ARG A 385 -8.32 -41.93 45.01
C ARG A 385 -8.28 -41.34 46.42
N TYR A 386 -8.64 -40.07 46.57
CA TYR A 386 -8.75 -39.42 47.87
C TYR A 386 -9.81 -40.09 48.75
N GLU A 387 -10.99 -40.39 48.19
CA GLU A 387 -12.04 -41.06 48.96
C GLU A 387 -11.63 -42.49 49.35
N GLN A 388 -10.93 -43.22 48.47
CA GLN A 388 -10.35 -44.52 48.81
C GLN A 388 -9.35 -44.41 49.99
N LEU A 389 -8.37 -43.51 49.89
CA LEU A 389 -7.37 -43.29 50.95
C LEU A 389 -8.04 -42.89 52.28
N LYS A 390 -9.11 -42.11 52.22
CA LYS A 390 -9.91 -41.74 53.39
C LYS A 390 -10.57 -42.96 54.03
N GLN A 391 -11.13 -43.88 53.25
CA GLN A 391 -11.68 -45.14 53.77
C GLN A 391 -10.60 -46.03 54.38
N GLU A 392 -9.44 -46.16 53.73
CA GLU A 392 -8.28 -46.90 54.25
C GLU A 392 -7.79 -46.30 55.58
N HIS A 393 -7.71 -44.97 55.68
CA HIS A 393 -7.34 -44.28 56.91
C HIS A 393 -8.35 -44.52 58.05
N ILE A 394 -9.66 -44.51 57.75
CA ILE A 394 -10.70 -44.86 58.73
C ILE A 394 -10.52 -46.32 59.20
N GLY A 395 -10.31 -47.25 58.27
CA GLY A 395 -10.08 -48.67 58.58
C GLY A 395 -8.83 -48.91 59.44
N LEU A 396 -7.72 -48.24 59.11
CA LEU A 396 -6.48 -48.28 59.90
C LEU A 396 -6.70 -47.73 61.31
N ARG A 397 -7.40 -46.60 61.46
CA ARG A 397 -7.75 -46.04 62.77
C ARG A 397 -8.54 -47.05 63.61
N GLN A 398 -9.58 -47.66 63.05
CA GLN A 398 -10.38 -48.67 63.73
C GLN A 398 -9.57 -49.93 64.08
N ASN A 399 -8.63 -50.34 63.23
CA ASN A 399 -7.75 -51.47 63.52
C ASN A 399 -6.80 -51.16 64.68
N ILE A 400 -6.17 -49.98 64.66
CA ILE A 400 -5.32 -49.50 65.75
C ILE A 400 -6.11 -49.47 67.07
N GLU A 401 -7.33 -48.93 67.06
CA GLU A 401 -8.21 -48.88 68.24
C GLU A 401 -8.57 -50.28 68.76
N ARG A 402 -8.83 -51.24 67.87
CA ARG A 402 -9.04 -52.65 68.24
C ARG A 402 -7.77 -53.28 68.84
N MET A 403 -6.60 -53.05 68.24
CA MET A 403 -5.34 -53.57 68.76
C MET A 403 -5.03 -53.01 70.15
N TYR A 404 -5.21 -51.70 70.37
CA TYR A 404 -5.06 -51.08 71.69
C TYR A 404 -6.05 -51.67 72.71
N SER A 405 -7.32 -51.85 72.31
CA SER A 405 -8.34 -52.45 73.18
C SER A 405 -8.00 -53.90 73.56
N GLN A 406 -7.54 -54.70 72.61
CA GLN A 406 -7.10 -56.08 72.86
C GLN A 406 -5.86 -56.13 73.76
N ALA A 407 -4.87 -55.27 73.51
CA ALA A 407 -3.68 -55.15 74.35
C ALA A 407 -4.07 -54.76 75.79
N GLN A 408 -5.03 -53.85 75.96
CA GLN A 408 -5.54 -53.45 77.27
C GLN A 408 -6.28 -54.59 77.98
N GLN A 409 -7.10 -55.37 77.27
CA GLN A 409 -7.76 -56.55 77.81
C GLN A 409 -6.77 -57.65 78.21
N GLN A 410 -5.74 -57.90 77.40
CA GLN A 410 -4.67 -58.84 77.74
C GLN A 410 -3.87 -58.38 78.97
N ALA A 411 -3.57 -57.08 79.06
CA ALA A 411 -2.96 -56.49 80.24
C ALA A 411 -3.83 -56.72 81.48
N GLN A 412 -5.13 -56.39 81.43
CA GLN A 412 -6.05 -56.61 82.55
C GLN A 412 -6.23 -58.10 82.92
N ALA A 413 -6.31 -58.99 81.93
CA ALA A 413 -6.38 -60.44 82.16
C ALA A 413 -5.10 -60.98 82.80
N SER A 414 -3.93 -60.46 82.41
CA SER A 414 -2.65 -60.79 83.05
C SER A 414 -2.52 -60.22 84.48
N THR A 415 -3.17 -59.08 84.78
CA THR A 415 -3.29 -58.53 86.13
C THR A 415 -4.23 -59.36 87.02
N LEU A 416 -5.35 -59.84 86.48
CA LEU A 416 -6.30 -60.74 87.19
C LEU A 416 -5.72 -62.15 87.42
N ARG A 417 -4.91 -62.68 86.49
CA ARG A 417 -4.17 -63.94 86.70
C ARG A 417 -3.01 -63.82 87.69
N ARG A 418 -2.56 -62.60 88.00
CA ARG A 418 -1.56 -62.29 89.06
C ARG A 418 -2.17 -61.96 90.42
N GLN A 419 -3.46 -62.24 90.64
CA GLN A 419 -4.10 -62.19 91.96
C GLN A 419 -4.38 -63.59 92.56
N ALA A 420 -3.62 -64.61 92.13
CA ALA A 420 -3.41 -65.82 92.91
C ALA A 420 -1.90 -66.01 93.11
N SER A 421 -1.49 -66.02 94.39
CA SER A 421 -0.10 -66.04 94.91
C SER A 421 0.61 -64.69 94.94
N GLY A 422 0.83 -64.20 96.17
CA GLY A 422 1.54 -62.96 96.45
C GLY A 422 3.07 -63.13 96.47
N ARG A 423 3.76 -62.11 95.97
CA ARG A 423 4.94 -61.43 96.55
C ARG A 423 5.49 -60.41 95.54
N PRO A 424 6.07 -59.28 95.99
CA PRO A 424 6.59 -58.26 95.10
C PRO A 424 8.02 -58.61 94.65
N CYS A 425 8.29 -58.50 93.35
CA CYS A 425 9.65 -58.36 92.82
C CYS A 425 9.70 -57.09 91.98
N ALA A 426 10.58 -56.18 92.37
CA ALA A 426 11.00 -55.06 91.57
C ALA A 426 11.62 -55.56 90.26
N ALA A 427 11.18 -54.99 89.13
CA ALA A 427 11.90 -55.09 87.87
C ALA A 427 11.74 -53.77 87.12
N GLN A 428 12.86 -53.06 87.01
CA GLN A 428 13.05 -51.92 86.12
C GLN A 428 12.66 -52.32 84.69
N VAL A 429 11.79 -51.55 84.06
CA VAL A 429 11.65 -51.55 82.60
C VAL A 429 12.13 -50.20 82.11
N GLN A 430 13.22 -50.29 81.37
CA GLN A 430 14.01 -49.25 80.74
C GLN A 430 13.27 -48.76 79.49
N GLU A 431 13.04 -47.45 79.39
CA GLU A 431 12.65 -46.79 78.13
C GLU A 431 13.82 -46.83 77.14
N PRO A 432 13.62 -47.15 75.85
CA PRO A 432 14.68 -47.01 74.86
C PRO A 432 14.25 -46.17 73.66
N TRP A 433 14.10 -44.85 73.79
CA TRP A 433 14.10 -43.94 72.63
C TRP A 433 14.65 -42.53 72.95
N GLN A 434 15.89 -42.44 73.44
CA GLN A 434 16.69 -41.21 73.38
C GLN A 434 18.19 -41.53 73.22
N GLN A 435 18.66 -41.77 71.98
CA GLN A 435 20.02 -41.42 71.56
C GLN A 435 20.23 -41.66 70.06
N GLN A 436 20.09 -40.60 69.24
CA GLN A 436 21.05 -40.36 68.14
C GLN A 436 20.96 -38.90 67.68
N GLN A 437 21.52 -38.01 68.48
CA GLN A 437 22.12 -36.79 67.96
C GLN A 437 23.62 -36.95 68.19
N GLN A 438 24.41 -37.02 67.11
CA GLN A 438 25.50 -36.08 66.88
C GLN A 438 26.28 -36.34 65.58
N ILE A 439 26.55 -35.22 64.90
CA ILE A 439 27.72 -34.91 64.04
C ILE A 439 27.73 -35.54 62.64
N MET A 440 27.44 -34.72 61.62
CA MET A 440 28.45 -34.26 60.65
C MET A 440 27.98 -32.94 60.00
N ARG A 441 28.88 -31.96 59.96
CA ARG A 441 28.76 -30.66 59.26
C ARG A 441 29.40 -30.74 57.85
N PRO A 442 29.25 -29.71 56.99
CA PRO A 442 29.11 -29.86 55.55
C PRO A 442 30.42 -29.68 54.76
N ARG A 443 30.47 -30.18 53.52
CA ARG A 443 31.39 -29.67 52.49
C ARG A 443 30.87 -29.97 51.08
N GLY A 444 30.80 -28.94 50.26
CA GLY A 444 30.34 -29.01 48.88
C GLY A 444 31.39 -29.50 47.87
N GLY A 445 30.97 -29.52 46.60
CA GLY A 445 31.82 -29.73 45.42
C GLY A 445 31.08 -30.48 44.32
N PHE A 446 30.80 -29.79 43.21
CA PHE A 446 30.39 -30.29 41.88
C PHE A 446 31.46 -31.25 41.26
N PRO A 447 31.40 -31.77 39.99
CA PRO A 447 30.42 -31.66 38.87
C PRO A 447 30.17 -32.99 38.05
N MET A 448 29.51 -32.86 36.87
CA MET A 448 29.48 -33.77 35.68
C MET A 448 28.77 -35.12 35.81
N GLU A 449 28.30 -35.83 34.77
CA GLU A 449 27.72 -35.61 33.42
C GLU A 449 27.36 -37.04 32.91
N ALA A 450 26.41 -37.15 31.96
CA ALA A 450 26.27 -38.25 30.98
C ALA A 450 25.62 -39.62 31.35
N CYS A 451 24.52 -39.87 30.60
CA CYS A 451 24.14 -41.06 29.81
C CYS A 451 23.69 -42.41 30.43
N ALA A 452 22.42 -42.72 30.09
CA ALA A 452 21.88 -43.94 29.45
C ALA A 452 22.35 -45.34 29.90
N ASP A 453 21.42 -46.17 30.37
CA ASP A 453 20.83 -47.28 29.60
C ASP A 453 19.81 -48.06 30.48
N GLY A 454 18.73 -48.56 29.86
CA GLY A 454 17.85 -49.59 30.44
C GLY A 454 18.55 -50.97 30.45
N PRO A 455 17.92 -52.08 30.89
CA PRO A 455 16.64 -52.52 30.32
C PRO A 455 15.69 -53.38 31.21
N ALA A 456 14.45 -53.51 30.69
CA ALA A 456 13.57 -54.69 30.54
C ALA A 456 12.91 -55.46 31.72
N GLN A 457 11.64 -55.82 31.41
CA GLN A 457 10.85 -57.03 31.70
C GLN A 457 9.65 -56.84 32.63
N ASP A 458 8.45 -57.38 32.41
CA ASP A 458 7.70 -57.99 31.29
C ASP A 458 6.30 -58.32 31.88
N ILE A 459 5.40 -59.00 31.14
CA ILE A 459 4.19 -59.75 31.61
C ILE A 459 2.87 -58.95 31.54
N THR A 460 2.16 -58.95 30.40
CA THR A 460 1.12 -59.88 29.87
C THR A 460 -0.30 -59.66 30.43
N ASP A 461 -1.27 -59.36 29.55
CA ASP A 461 -2.34 -60.30 29.13
C ASP A 461 -3.47 -59.56 28.38
N SER A 462 -3.74 -60.03 27.16
CA SER A 462 -5.03 -59.89 26.45
C SER A 462 -5.79 -61.23 26.62
N PRO A 463 -7.09 -61.37 26.26
CA PRO A 463 -7.37 -61.71 24.84
C PRO A 463 -8.80 -61.42 24.27
N THR A 464 -8.86 -61.42 22.92
CA THR A 464 -9.92 -61.90 21.97
C THR A 464 -11.27 -61.14 21.87
N THR A 465 -11.83 -60.75 20.71
CA THR A 465 -12.00 -61.43 19.37
C THR A 465 -12.52 -60.42 18.28
N PRO A 466 -12.72 -60.76 16.98
CA PRO A 466 -12.15 -60.02 15.82
C PRO A 466 -13.21 -59.55 14.77
N PRO A 467 -12.94 -59.49 13.44
CA PRO A 467 -12.40 -58.35 12.71
C PRO A 467 -13.34 -57.82 11.59
N LYS A 468 -13.09 -56.59 11.10
CA LYS A 468 -13.58 -56.16 9.78
C LYS A 468 -12.46 -55.43 9.03
N GLU A 469 -12.24 -55.87 7.81
CA GLU A 469 -11.12 -55.59 6.92
C GLU A 469 -11.00 -54.10 6.54
N MET A 470 -9.79 -53.55 6.67
CA MET A 470 -9.31 -52.43 5.86
C MET A 470 -7.79 -52.56 5.64
N PRO A 471 -7.26 -52.12 4.48
CA PRO A 471 -5.90 -52.43 4.02
C PRO A 471 -4.82 -51.66 4.78
N PRO A 472 -3.57 -52.17 4.83
CA PRO A 472 -2.51 -51.58 5.64
C PRO A 472 -1.93 -50.28 5.03
N PRO A 473 -1.48 -49.34 5.88
CA PRO A 473 -0.75 -48.15 5.43
C PRO A 473 0.68 -48.51 4.99
N PRO A 474 1.29 -47.72 4.08
CA PRO A 474 2.65 -47.99 3.61
C PRO A 474 3.70 -47.74 4.71
N PRO A 475 4.86 -48.43 4.64
CA PRO A 475 5.91 -48.36 5.65
C PRO A 475 6.63 -47.00 5.67
N PRO A 476 7.29 -46.64 6.80
CA PRO A 476 7.94 -45.36 6.98
C PRO A 476 9.17 -45.27 6.08
N GLN A 477 9.09 -44.46 5.03
CA GLN A 477 10.25 -44.11 4.22
C GLN A 477 11.18 -43.23 5.06
N SER A 478 12.30 -43.83 5.43
CA SER A 478 13.48 -43.13 5.88
C SER A 478 13.83 -42.04 4.87
N ARG A 479 13.71 -40.77 5.27
CA ARG A 479 14.23 -39.62 4.51
C ARG A 479 15.75 -39.77 4.38
N ARG A 480 16.20 -40.39 3.29
CA ARG A 480 17.41 -39.95 2.62
C ARG A 480 17.01 -38.80 1.69
N TYR A 481 17.16 -37.58 2.16
CA TYR A 481 17.41 -36.44 1.27
C TYR A 481 18.83 -35.98 1.54
N ALA A 482 19.75 -36.55 0.77
CA ALA A 482 20.98 -35.86 0.46
C ALA A 482 20.57 -34.57 -0.28
N SER A 483 20.98 -33.43 0.24
CA SER A 483 20.92 -32.16 -0.46
C SER A 483 21.78 -32.27 -1.74
N GLN A 484 21.15 -32.56 -2.88
CA GLN A 484 21.68 -32.10 -4.15
C GLN A 484 21.45 -30.59 -4.20
N GLY A 485 22.31 -29.85 -3.50
CA GLY A 485 22.46 -28.42 -3.75
C GLY A 485 22.91 -28.26 -5.19
N SER A 486 22.22 -27.40 -5.94
CA SER A 486 22.58 -27.01 -7.30
C SER A 486 24.06 -26.65 -7.36
N GLN A 487 24.86 -27.53 -7.97
CA GLN A 487 26.28 -27.24 -8.21
C GLN A 487 26.37 -26.30 -9.39
N LEU A 488 27.09 -25.20 -9.20
CA LEU A 488 27.31 -24.17 -10.21
C LEU A 488 28.73 -24.30 -10.78
N GLN A 489 28.87 -24.09 -12.08
CA GLN A 489 30.14 -24.22 -12.78
C GLN A 489 30.89 -22.89 -12.72
N CYS A 490 32.16 -22.91 -12.28
CA CYS A 490 33.02 -21.73 -12.33
C CYS A 490 33.30 -21.35 -13.79
N PRO A 491 33.07 -20.10 -14.21
CA PRO A 491 33.30 -19.68 -15.59
C PRO A 491 34.80 -19.68 -15.96
N ASN A 492 35.70 -19.52 -14.99
CA ASN A 492 37.14 -19.44 -15.25
C ASN A 492 37.78 -20.83 -15.43
N CYS A 493 37.53 -21.79 -14.55
CA CYS A 493 38.17 -23.13 -14.60
C CYS A 493 37.23 -24.28 -14.97
N ARG A 494 35.94 -24.00 -15.20
CA ARG A 494 34.88 -24.98 -15.54
C ARG A 494 34.65 -26.11 -14.53
N LYS A 495 35.18 -26.01 -13.31
CA LYS A 495 34.90 -26.96 -12.21
C LYS A 495 33.56 -26.64 -11.53
N LEU A 496 32.87 -27.68 -11.03
CA LEU A 496 31.57 -27.57 -10.36
C LEU A 496 31.75 -27.40 -8.85
N PHE A 497 31.03 -26.44 -8.27
CA PHE A 497 31.07 -26.13 -6.84
C PHE A 497 29.66 -25.99 -6.26
N PRO A 498 29.44 -26.36 -4.99
CA PRO A 498 28.27 -25.94 -4.23
C PRO A 498 28.10 -24.41 -4.25
N HIS A 499 26.86 -23.94 -4.26
CA HIS A 499 26.52 -22.51 -4.40
C HIS A 499 27.23 -21.61 -3.36
N ASP A 500 27.45 -22.12 -2.15
CA ASP A 500 28.11 -21.46 -1.02
C ASP A 500 29.65 -21.40 -1.13
N LEU A 501 30.25 -22.23 -1.99
CA LEU A 501 31.71 -22.30 -2.16
C LEU A 501 32.20 -21.68 -3.47
N LEU A 502 31.31 -21.48 -4.46
CA LEU A 502 31.69 -20.92 -5.76
C LEU A 502 32.27 -19.51 -5.63
N GLU A 503 31.69 -18.66 -4.78
CA GLU A 503 32.09 -17.26 -4.66
C GLU A 503 33.49 -17.10 -4.04
N ASN A 504 33.86 -17.96 -3.09
CA ASN A 504 35.22 -17.99 -2.55
C ASN A 504 36.20 -18.49 -3.61
N HIS A 505 35.84 -19.54 -4.36
CA HIS A 505 36.67 -20.04 -5.45
C HIS A 505 36.90 -19.00 -6.56
N MET A 506 35.87 -18.24 -6.96
CA MET A 506 36.01 -17.23 -8.02
C MET A 506 36.97 -16.08 -7.66
N ARG A 507 37.19 -15.80 -6.37
CA ARG A 507 38.18 -14.80 -5.93
C ARG A 507 39.62 -15.27 -6.11
N ASP A 508 39.85 -16.56 -5.91
CA ASP A 508 41.19 -17.14 -5.97
C ASP A 508 41.52 -17.72 -7.36
N CYS A 509 40.51 -17.87 -8.23
CA CYS A 509 40.65 -18.46 -9.55
C CYS A 509 41.08 -17.42 -10.61
N THR A 510 42.39 -17.30 -10.82
CA THR A 510 42.99 -16.34 -11.77
C THR A 510 42.94 -16.76 -13.24
N GLY A 511 42.33 -17.91 -13.58
CA GLY A 511 42.09 -18.32 -14.97
C GLY A 511 43.32 -18.81 -15.74
N ASP A 512 44.42 -19.15 -15.06
CA ASP A 512 45.61 -19.75 -15.67
C ASP A 512 45.57 -21.27 -15.51
N ASP A 513 44.82 -21.97 -16.36
CA ASP A 513 45.01 -23.38 -16.76
C ASP A 513 44.20 -23.72 -18.02
#